data_AF-A0A661QK85-F1
#
_entry.id   AF-A0A661QK85-F1
#
_cell.length_a   1.000
_cell.length_b   1.000
_cell.length_c   1.000
_cell.angle_alpha   90.00
_cell.angle_beta   90.00
_cell.angle_gamma   90.00
#
_symmetry.space_group_name_H-M   'P 1'
#
loop_
_entity.id
_entity.type
_entity.pdbx_description
1 polymer ?
#
loop_
_entity_poly.entity_id
_entity_poly.type
_entity_poly.pdbx_seq_one_letter_code
_entity_poly.pdbx_strand_id
1 'polypeptide(L)'
;MIERGHWDWDAFRIYLLSERRLGHASARKAMELLRLFAERDYPLPLHCLDLEALQRGLVSAEAHYPSPNSMNLLKNALRHWARFLLRVDDLNTVPTDSQVAIRTSQRVTGGVRGLIQRLLALLHLWRPSPGSVYAIISTQEYPDEVFMARLRRLLKGQRYTPRMPDGVEGRLSLRKVLEIILASRTERWRALLALAWDLGLRPGELVALDYEDVHMEDNIWTIRVRREKTGVVETHELMTWVGYLFFVPYYEHHPTQEGPLFPTRTGGRMSVHALAQNLYLRAQRAGTRFSAYSLRKGSATWWERRGLLPVSSIRRRLGHRPDSRVFENHYLCLYEEDYSDDVGRARGQYVPTVEPYVQRYCINCGTINPPADEPVYDLLIEQGLATAPHSCMVCGHILMAS
;
A
#
# COMPACT_ATOMS: atom_id res chain seq x y z
N MET A 1 -12.56 -5.41 -44.26
CA MET A 1 -12.09 -5.02 -42.91
C MET A 1 -13.27 -5.10 -41.98
N ILE A 2 -13.34 -6.12 -41.13
CA ILE A 2 -14.36 -6.21 -40.08
C ILE A 2 -13.99 -5.14 -39.05
N GLU A 3 -14.87 -4.15 -38.83
CA GLU A 3 -14.69 -3.15 -37.78
C GLU A 3 -14.46 -3.88 -36.46
N ARG A 4 -13.34 -3.58 -35.78
CA ARG A 4 -13.03 -4.13 -34.47
C ARG A 4 -14.21 -3.79 -33.55
N GLY A 5 -15.06 -4.78 -33.26
CA GLY A 5 -16.34 -4.60 -32.59
C GLY A 5 -16.23 -3.71 -31.35
N HIS A 6 -17.11 -2.71 -31.28
CA HIS A 6 -17.16 -1.76 -30.19
C HIS A 6 -17.58 -2.47 -28.89
N TRP A 7 -16.64 -2.70 -27.98
CA TRP A 7 -16.92 -3.29 -26.67
C TRP A 7 -17.45 -2.24 -25.71
N ASP A 8 -18.43 -2.64 -24.89
CA ASP A 8 -18.91 -1.82 -23.77
C ASP A 8 -17.92 -1.85 -22.61
N TRP A 9 -16.89 -1.01 -22.75
CA TRP A 9 -15.91 -0.77 -21.71
C TRP A 9 -16.53 -0.18 -20.44
N ASP A 10 -17.69 0.48 -20.53
CA ASP A 10 -18.37 1.03 -19.37
C ASP A 10 -19.02 -0.09 -18.54
N ALA A 11 -19.59 -1.12 -19.17
CA ALA A 11 -20.06 -2.31 -18.48
C ALA A 11 -18.94 -3.02 -17.71
N PHE A 12 -17.77 -3.20 -18.33
CA PHE A 12 -16.62 -3.78 -17.64
C PHE A 12 -16.07 -2.88 -16.52
N ARG A 13 -16.08 -1.55 -16.72
CA ARG A 13 -15.75 -0.58 -15.66
C ARG A 13 -16.67 -0.76 -14.45
N ILE A 14 -17.98 -0.85 -14.69
CA ILE A 14 -18.98 -1.06 -13.65
C ILE A 14 -18.72 -2.39 -12.92
N TYR A 15 -18.40 -3.46 -13.65
CA TYR A 15 -18.00 -4.75 -13.04
C TYR A 15 -16.78 -4.61 -12.12
N LEU A 16 -15.72 -3.91 -12.55
CA LEU A 16 -14.54 -3.70 -11.71
C LEU A 16 -14.85 -2.90 -10.44
N LEU A 17 -15.72 -1.88 -10.54
CA LEU A 17 -16.10 -1.04 -9.42
C LEU A 17 -17.05 -1.77 -8.44
N SER A 18 -18.09 -2.42 -8.94
CA SER A 18 -19.15 -3.03 -8.13
C SER A 18 -18.75 -4.41 -7.57
N GLU A 19 -18.41 -5.34 -8.45
CA GLU A 19 -18.17 -6.75 -8.11
C GLU A 19 -16.79 -6.97 -7.50
N ARG A 20 -15.80 -6.20 -7.95
CA ARG A 20 -14.41 -6.35 -7.50
C ARG A 20 -13.98 -5.29 -6.50
N ARG A 21 -14.82 -4.29 -6.24
CA ARG A 21 -14.58 -3.16 -5.31
C ARG A 21 -13.25 -2.46 -5.57
N LEU A 22 -12.84 -2.35 -6.85
CA LEU A 22 -11.67 -1.54 -7.20
C LEU A 22 -12.01 -0.07 -7.02
N GLY A 23 -11.04 0.73 -6.56
CA GLY A 23 -11.15 2.18 -6.62
C GLY A 23 -11.14 2.70 -8.07
N HIS A 24 -11.74 3.87 -8.30
CA HIS A 24 -11.87 4.47 -9.64
C HIS A 24 -10.54 4.59 -10.40
N ALA A 25 -9.47 5.01 -9.73
CA ALA A 25 -8.14 5.14 -10.34
C ALA A 25 -7.59 3.78 -10.81
N SER A 26 -7.71 2.74 -9.97
CA SER A 26 -7.26 1.40 -10.31
C SER A 26 -8.09 0.77 -11.43
N ALA A 27 -9.41 0.97 -11.42
CA ALA A 27 -10.28 0.51 -12.50
C ALA A 27 -9.93 1.18 -13.83
N ARG A 28 -9.74 2.51 -13.83
CA ARG A 28 -9.33 3.26 -15.02
C ARG A 28 -8.00 2.75 -15.57
N LYS A 29 -6.99 2.58 -14.73
CA LYS A 29 -5.67 2.09 -15.16
C LYS A 29 -5.73 0.65 -15.66
N ALA A 30 -6.52 -0.21 -15.03
CA ALA A 30 -6.74 -1.59 -15.49
C ALA A 30 -7.35 -1.62 -16.90
N MET A 31 -8.33 -0.77 -17.19
CA MET A 31 -8.92 -0.67 -18.53
C MET A 31 -7.94 -0.11 -19.56
N GLU A 32 -7.18 0.93 -19.21
CA GLU A 32 -6.16 1.52 -20.09
C GLU A 32 -5.12 0.48 -20.50
N LEU A 33 -4.60 -0.29 -19.54
CA LEU A 33 -3.65 -1.37 -19.81
C LEU A 33 -4.26 -2.48 -20.66
N LEU A 34 -5.52 -2.84 -20.39
CA LEU A 34 -6.21 -3.88 -21.15
C LEU A 34 -6.49 -3.46 -22.61
N ARG A 35 -6.82 -2.18 -22.84
CA ARG A 35 -6.95 -1.62 -24.20
C ARG A 35 -5.62 -1.60 -24.94
N LEU A 36 -4.57 -1.11 -24.28
CA LEU A 36 -3.24 -1.10 -24.85
C LEU A 36 -2.77 -2.51 -25.24
N PHE A 37 -3.04 -3.49 -24.38
CA PHE A 37 -2.75 -4.89 -24.64
C PHE A 37 -3.53 -5.43 -25.84
N ALA A 38 -4.84 -5.14 -25.91
CA ALA A 38 -5.69 -5.52 -27.03
C ALA A 38 -5.23 -4.95 -28.37
N GLU A 39 -4.72 -3.72 -28.36
CA GLU A 39 -4.33 -3.02 -29.56
C GLU A 39 -2.94 -3.42 -30.07
N ARG A 40 -2.01 -3.71 -29.16
CA ARG A 40 -0.58 -3.85 -29.48
C ARG A 40 -0.07 -5.27 -29.36
N ASP A 41 -0.49 -5.99 -28.32
CA ASP A 41 0.17 -7.23 -27.92
C ASP A 41 -0.73 -8.46 -28.17
N TYR A 42 -2.04 -8.28 -28.30
CA TYR A 42 -2.99 -9.37 -28.51
C TYR A 42 -3.50 -9.41 -29.97
N PRO A 43 -3.21 -10.48 -30.73
CA PRO A 43 -3.52 -10.52 -32.16
C PRO A 43 -5.00 -10.77 -32.47
N LEU A 44 -5.80 -11.16 -31.47
CA LEU A 44 -7.21 -11.47 -31.62
C LEU A 44 -8.06 -10.41 -30.94
N PRO A 45 -9.33 -10.25 -31.33
CA PRO A 45 -10.28 -9.49 -30.53
C PRO A 45 -10.37 -10.03 -29.10
N LEU A 46 -10.46 -9.15 -28.09
CA LEU A 46 -10.44 -9.54 -26.66
C LEU A 46 -11.59 -10.47 -26.20
N HIS A 47 -12.64 -10.63 -27.01
CA HIS A 47 -13.72 -11.59 -26.75
C HIS A 47 -13.39 -13.01 -27.22
N CYS A 48 -12.44 -13.14 -28.15
CA CYS A 48 -11.93 -14.42 -28.61
C CYS A 48 -10.73 -14.81 -27.75
N LEU A 49 -10.99 -15.24 -26.50
CA LEU A 49 -9.92 -15.60 -25.57
C LEU A 49 -9.24 -16.93 -25.96
N ASP A 50 -8.21 -16.83 -26.78
CA ASP A 50 -7.28 -17.93 -27.06
C ASP A 50 -6.08 -17.90 -26.10
N LEU A 51 -5.80 -19.04 -25.46
CA LEU A 51 -4.74 -19.16 -24.44
C LEU A 51 -3.34 -18.99 -25.04
N GLU A 52 -3.11 -19.50 -26.24
CA GLU A 52 -1.79 -19.44 -26.88
C GLU A 52 -1.47 -18.02 -27.35
N ALA A 53 -2.45 -17.36 -27.97
CA ALA A 53 -2.39 -15.94 -28.30
C ALA A 53 -2.21 -15.08 -27.04
N LEU A 54 -2.87 -15.42 -25.93
CA LEU A 54 -2.74 -14.67 -24.67
C LEU A 54 -1.33 -14.82 -24.12
N GLN A 55 -0.77 -16.02 -24.18
CA GLN A 55 0.60 -16.30 -23.76
C GLN A 55 1.60 -15.49 -24.59
N ARG A 56 1.50 -15.54 -25.93
CA ARG A 56 2.37 -14.76 -26.82
C ARG A 56 2.24 -13.26 -26.56
N GLY A 57 1.01 -12.77 -26.40
CA GLY A 57 0.77 -11.36 -26.12
C GLY A 57 1.33 -10.94 -24.77
N LEU A 58 1.22 -11.76 -23.73
CA LEU A 58 1.81 -11.45 -22.42
C LEU A 58 3.34 -11.39 -22.47
N VAL A 59 3.98 -12.25 -23.25
CA VAL A 59 5.43 -12.19 -23.49
C VAL A 59 5.81 -10.90 -24.21
N SER A 60 5.04 -10.50 -25.23
CA SER A 60 5.25 -9.23 -25.93
C SER A 60 5.06 -8.02 -25.01
N ALA A 61 4.00 -8.01 -24.21
CA ALA A 61 3.70 -6.97 -23.23
C ALA A 61 4.82 -6.85 -22.17
N GLU A 62 5.47 -7.93 -21.76
CA GLU A 62 6.59 -7.83 -20.80
C GLU A 62 7.75 -6.97 -21.34
N ALA A 63 7.93 -6.86 -22.66
CA ALA A 63 8.92 -5.99 -23.28
C ALA A 63 8.48 -4.52 -23.35
N HIS A 64 7.18 -4.24 -23.42
CA HIS A 64 6.65 -2.90 -23.67
C HIS A 64 6.16 -2.17 -22.42
N TYR A 65 5.85 -2.90 -21.34
CA TYR A 65 5.21 -2.31 -20.16
C TYR A 65 6.27 -1.87 -19.15
N PRO A 66 6.22 -0.60 -18.70
CA PRO A 66 7.34 0.05 -18.04
C PRO A 66 7.63 -0.45 -16.62
N SER A 67 6.75 -1.28 -16.04
CA SER A 67 6.98 -1.79 -14.68
C SER A 67 6.33 -3.15 -14.40
N PRO A 68 6.93 -3.98 -13.53
CA PRO A 68 6.32 -5.22 -13.04
C PRO A 68 4.92 -5.03 -12.44
N ASN A 69 4.66 -3.87 -11.82
CA ASN A 69 3.34 -3.54 -11.28
C ASN A 69 2.29 -3.36 -12.37
N SER A 70 2.66 -2.73 -13.50
CA SER A 70 1.76 -2.58 -14.65
C SER A 70 1.43 -3.94 -15.25
N MET A 71 2.42 -4.83 -15.37
CA MET A 71 2.20 -6.21 -15.82
C MET A 71 1.30 -7.01 -14.86
N ASN A 72 1.48 -6.86 -13.55
CA ASN A 72 0.60 -7.50 -12.56
C ASN A 72 -0.84 -6.96 -12.63
N LEU A 73 -1.00 -5.65 -12.83
CA LEU A 73 -2.32 -5.03 -12.99
C LEU A 73 -2.98 -5.50 -14.29
N LEU A 74 -2.25 -5.59 -15.40
CA LEU A 74 -2.72 -6.14 -16.67
C LEU A 74 -3.16 -7.61 -16.51
N LYS A 75 -2.30 -8.47 -15.94
CA LYS A 75 -2.63 -9.89 -15.70
C LYS A 75 -3.89 -10.03 -14.81
N ASN A 76 -4.06 -9.16 -13.82
CA ASN A 76 -5.28 -9.11 -13.01
C ASN A 76 -6.49 -8.63 -13.81
N ALA A 77 -6.34 -7.58 -14.63
CA ALA A 77 -7.39 -7.06 -15.50
C ALA A 77 -7.87 -8.13 -16.50
N LEU A 78 -6.95 -8.83 -17.16
CA LEU A 78 -7.25 -9.96 -18.04
C LEU A 78 -8.01 -11.08 -17.33
N ARG A 79 -7.62 -11.41 -16.09
CA ARG A 79 -8.36 -12.40 -15.27
C ARG A 79 -9.79 -11.96 -14.97
N HIS A 80 -9.99 -10.67 -14.71
CA HIS A 80 -11.31 -10.09 -14.47
C HIS A 80 -12.14 -10.03 -15.74
N TRP A 81 -11.51 -9.68 -16.86
CA TRP A 81 -12.11 -9.66 -18.18
C TRP A 81 -12.60 -11.04 -18.59
N ALA A 82 -11.77 -12.08 -18.47
CA ALA A 82 -12.19 -13.45 -18.78
C ALA A 82 -13.37 -13.93 -17.92
N ARG A 83 -13.37 -13.61 -16.63
CA ARG A 83 -14.54 -13.90 -15.77
C ARG A 83 -15.78 -13.13 -16.16
N PHE A 84 -15.61 -11.89 -16.62
CA PHE A 84 -16.70 -11.06 -17.08
C PHE A 84 -17.34 -11.68 -18.32
N LEU A 85 -16.54 -12.07 -19.32
CA LEU A 85 -17.02 -12.73 -20.53
C LEU A 85 -17.77 -14.04 -20.23
N LEU A 86 -17.14 -14.95 -19.47
CA LEU A 86 -17.75 -16.25 -19.15
C LEU A 86 -19.07 -16.14 -18.36
N ARG A 87 -19.22 -15.10 -17.52
CA ARG A 87 -20.47 -14.87 -16.77
C ARG A 87 -21.56 -14.20 -17.59
N VAL A 88 -21.20 -13.48 -18.65
CA VAL A 88 -22.18 -12.88 -19.56
C VAL A 88 -22.75 -13.95 -20.50
N ASP A 89 -21.93 -14.93 -20.89
CA ASP A 89 -22.39 -16.06 -21.71
C ASP A 89 -23.38 -16.97 -20.97
N ASP A 90 -23.20 -17.19 -19.66
CA ASP A 90 -24.16 -17.90 -18.79
C ASP A 90 -25.53 -17.20 -18.68
N LEU A 91 -25.64 -15.91 -19.01
CA LEU A 91 -26.90 -15.17 -18.97
C LEU A 91 -27.69 -15.26 -20.28
N ASN A 92 -27.02 -15.65 -21.38
CA ASN A 92 -27.64 -15.82 -22.70
C ASN A 92 -28.29 -17.20 -22.89
N THR A 93 -28.07 -18.14 -21.97
CA THR A 93 -28.68 -19.48 -21.97
C THR A 93 -30.00 -19.56 -21.20
N VAL A 94 -30.50 -18.44 -20.67
CA VAL A 94 -31.83 -18.37 -20.07
C VAL A 94 -32.87 -18.43 -21.20
N PRO A 95 -33.75 -19.45 -21.25
CA PRO A 95 -34.75 -19.56 -22.31
C PRO A 95 -35.64 -18.32 -22.35
N THR A 96 -35.91 -17.82 -23.56
CA THR A 96 -36.74 -16.63 -23.82
C THR A 96 -38.11 -16.71 -23.13
N ASP A 97 -38.64 -17.92 -22.95
CA ASP A 97 -39.94 -18.17 -22.30
C ASP A 97 -39.92 -17.95 -20.78
N SER A 98 -38.73 -17.89 -20.17
CA SER A 98 -38.56 -17.58 -18.75
C SER A 98 -38.62 -16.07 -18.45
N GLN A 99 -38.68 -15.20 -19.47
CA GLN A 99 -38.74 -13.76 -19.29
C GLN A 99 -40.14 -13.22 -18.95
N VAL A 100 -41.20 -14.03 -19.10
CA VAL A 100 -42.58 -13.62 -18.81
C VAL A 100 -42.97 -13.87 -17.33
N ALA A 101 -42.31 -14.78 -16.62
CA ALA A 101 -42.73 -15.20 -15.28
C ALA A 101 -42.00 -14.52 -14.10
N ILE A 102 -41.04 -13.62 -14.33
CA ILE A 102 -40.35 -12.88 -13.25
C ILE A 102 -40.80 -11.42 -13.25
N ARG A 103 -42.12 -11.22 -13.09
CA ARG A 103 -42.72 -9.91 -12.86
C ARG A 103 -43.36 -9.76 -11.48
N THR A 104 -43.03 -10.61 -10.51
CA THR A 104 -43.49 -10.40 -9.12
C THR A 104 -42.60 -11.16 -8.14
N SER A 105 -41.47 -10.56 -7.75
CA SER A 105 -41.07 -10.51 -6.34
C SER A 105 -39.87 -9.56 -6.19
N GLN A 106 -40.17 -8.32 -5.80
CA GLN A 106 -39.19 -7.46 -5.17
C GLN A 106 -39.03 -7.91 -3.71
N ARG A 107 -37.81 -8.25 -3.31
CA ARG A 107 -37.25 -7.80 -2.03
C ARG A 107 -35.72 -7.89 -2.05
N VAL A 108 -35.11 -6.70 -2.09
CA VAL A 108 -33.80 -6.33 -1.51
C VAL A 108 -32.60 -7.22 -1.90
N THR A 109 -32.05 -6.98 -3.09
CA THR A 109 -30.59 -7.05 -3.46
C THR A 109 -30.35 -6.62 -4.93
N GLY A 110 -31.32 -5.95 -5.56
CA GLY A 110 -31.44 -5.79 -7.02
C GLY A 110 -30.67 -4.64 -7.69
N GLY A 111 -29.52 -4.22 -7.15
CA GLY A 111 -28.74 -3.12 -7.76
C GLY A 111 -28.02 -3.53 -9.05
N VAL A 112 -27.28 -4.64 -9.01
CA VAL A 112 -26.39 -5.03 -10.12
C VAL A 112 -27.11 -5.90 -11.15
N ARG A 113 -27.94 -6.85 -10.72
CA ARG A 113 -28.70 -7.72 -11.63
C ARG A 113 -29.73 -6.95 -12.45
N GLY A 114 -30.38 -5.94 -11.85
CA GLY A 114 -31.31 -5.04 -12.54
C GLY A 114 -30.62 -4.07 -13.49
N LEU A 115 -29.38 -3.64 -13.18
CA LEU A 115 -28.58 -2.80 -14.08
C LEU A 115 -28.05 -3.60 -15.27
N ILE A 116 -27.59 -4.83 -15.04
CA ILE A 116 -27.17 -5.77 -16.09
C ILE A 116 -28.36 -6.14 -16.99
N GLN A 117 -29.55 -6.40 -16.42
CA GLN A 117 -30.76 -6.64 -17.22
C GLN A 117 -31.19 -5.42 -18.05
N ARG A 118 -31.02 -4.18 -17.53
CA ARG A 118 -31.28 -2.96 -18.32
C ARG A 118 -30.25 -2.73 -19.43
N LEU A 119 -28.97 -3.04 -19.16
CA LEU A 119 -27.90 -3.03 -20.17
C LEU A 119 -28.14 -4.10 -21.26
N LEU A 120 -28.59 -5.30 -20.89
CA LEU A 120 -28.96 -6.36 -21.82
C LEU A 120 -30.20 -5.99 -22.64
N ALA A 121 -31.19 -5.30 -22.05
CA ALA A 121 -32.34 -4.77 -22.79
C ALA A 121 -31.94 -3.68 -23.80
N LEU A 122 -30.95 -2.84 -23.47
CA LEU A 122 -30.36 -1.87 -24.39
C LEU A 122 -29.53 -2.55 -25.51
N LEU A 123 -28.85 -3.65 -25.20
CA LEU A 123 -28.11 -4.45 -26.17
C LEU A 123 -29.03 -5.27 -27.10
N HIS A 124 -30.23 -5.68 -26.64
CA HIS A 124 -31.24 -6.32 -27.51
C HIS A 124 -31.90 -5.37 -28.52
N LEU A 125 -31.83 -4.05 -28.32
CA LEU A 125 -32.23 -3.07 -29.34
C LEU A 125 -31.17 -2.89 -30.44
N TRP A 126 -29.95 -3.40 -30.21
CA TRP A 126 -28.90 -3.48 -31.21
C TRP A 126 -29.07 -4.79 -31.99
N ARG A 127 -29.80 -4.75 -33.11
CA ARG A 127 -29.88 -5.89 -34.05
C ARG A 127 -28.60 -5.91 -34.90
N PRO A 128 -27.70 -6.89 -34.75
CA PRO A 128 -26.66 -7.11 -35.74
C PRO A 128 -27.33 -7.70 -37.00
N SER A 129 -26.83 -7.34 -38.17
CA SER A 129 -27.21 -8.00 -39.43
C SER A 129 -26.99 -9.52 -39.33
N PRO A 130 -27.85 -10.36 -39.91
CA PRO A 130 -27.65 -11.81 -39.97
C PRO A 130 -26.37 -12.10 -40.75
N GLY A 131 -25.26 -12.33 -40.05
CA GLY A 131 -23.94 -12.50 -40.66
C GLY A 131 -22.75 -12.15 -39.76
N SER A 132 -22.96 -11.48 -38.63
CA SER A 132 -21.88 -11.10 -37.70
C SER A 132 -21.91 -11.91 -36.40
N VAL A 133 -20.97 -12.84 -36.29
CA VAL A 133 -20.31 -13.32 -35.05
C VAL A 133 -21.14 -14.19 -34.10
N TYR A 134 -21.23 -15.49 -34.40
CA TYR A 134 -21.33 -16.54 -33.39
C TYR A 134 -20.36 -17.69 -33.75
N ALA A 135 -19.07 -17.41 -33.55
CA ALA A 135 -17.95 -18.33 -33.49
C ALA A 135 -16.77 -17.42 -33.10
N ILE A 136 -15.98 -17.60 -32.04
CA ILE A 136 -15.31 -18.81 -31.57
C ILE A 136 -15.02 -18.59 -30.07
N ILE A 137 -15.89 -19.07 -29.19
CA ILE A 137 -15.40 -19.95 -28.13
C ILE A 137 -15.68 -21.32 -28.71
N SER A 138 -14.72 -21.85 -29.46
CA SER A 138 -14.80 -23.20 -30.00
C SER A 138 -15.12 -24.13 -28.84
N THR A 139 -16.25 -24.79 -28.94
CA THR A 139 -16.78 -25.85 -28.08
C THR A 139 -15.91 -27.10 -28.08
N GLN A 140 -14.60 -26.99 -28.32
CA GLN A 140 -13.67 -28.08 -28.05
C GLN A 140 -13.43 -28.20 -26.53
N GLU A 141 -14.31 -28.98 -25.90
CA GLU A 141 -14.04 -29.87 -24.76
C GLU A 141 -13.17 -29.32 -23.62
N TYR A 142 -13.39 -28.09 -23.19
CA TYR A 142 -12.92 -27.67 -21.87
C TYR A 142 -14.13 -27.32 -21.02
N PRO A 143 -14.42 -28.10 -19.95
CA PRO A 143 -15.25 -27.60 -18.87
C PRO A 143 -14.69 -26.23 -18.47
N ASP A 144 -15.54 -25.22 -18.28
CA ASP A 144 -15.11 -23.84 -17.97
C ASP A 144 -14.11 -23.78 -16.81
N GLU A 145 -14.18 -24.74 -15.89
CA GLU A 145 -13.23 -24.92 -14.80
C GLU A 145 -11.80 -25.24 -15.27
N VAL A 146 -11.62 -26.10 -16.27
CA VAL A 146 -10.31 -26.49 -16.82
C VAL A 146 -9.71 -25.33 -17.60
N PHE A 147 -10.50 -24.65 -18.43
CA PHE A 147 -10.06 -23.42 -19.12
C PHE A 147 -9.64 -22.36 -18.10
N MET A 148 -10.47 -22.10 -17.08
CA MET A 148 -10.14 -21.13 -16.05
C MET A 148 -8.96 -21.56 -15.18
N ALA A 149 -8.75 -22.85 -14.93
CA ALA A 149 -7.57 -23.35 -14.24
C ALA A 149 -6.29 -23.11 -15.05
N ARG A 150 -6.33 -23.36 -16.37
CA ARG A 150 -5.21 -23.10 -17.30
C ARG A 150 -4.93 -21.60 -17.43
N LEU A 151 -5.97 -20.78 -17.62
CA LEU A 151 -5.84 -19.32 -17.65
C LEU A 151 -5.28 -18.79 -16.34
N ARG A 152 -5.73 -19.30 -15.18
CA ARG A 152 -5.15 -18.94 -13.88
C ARG A 152 -3.67 -19.33 -13.80
N ARG A 153 -3.28 -20.49 -14.32
CA ARG A 153 -1.88 -20.95 -14.35
C ARG A 153 -1.03 -20.05 -15.25
N LEU A 154 -1.51 -19.73 -16.45
CA LEU A 154 -0.89 -18.81 -17.39
C LEU A 154 -0.70 -17.41 -16.78
N LEU A 155 -1.78 -16.84 -16.23
CA LEU A 155 -1.78 -15.50 -15.64
C LEU A 155 -1.11 -15.43 -14.26
N LYS A 156 -0.81 -16.56 -13.61
CA LYS A 156 -0.01 -16.59 -12.39
C LYS A 156 1.48 -16.39 -12.66
N GLY A 157 1.93 -16.58 -13.91
CA GLY A 157 3.32 -16.43 -14.32
C GLY A 157 4.25 -17.50 -13.71
N GLN A 158 4.99 -18.21 -14.57
CA GLN A 158 6.07 -19.13 -14.15
C GLN A 158 7.30 -18.40 -13.58
N ARG A 159 7.38 -17.08 -13.76
CA ARG A 159 8.24 -16.24 -12.94
C ARG A 159 7.36 -15.57 -11.89
N TYR A 160 6.97 -16.37 -10.89
CA TYR A 160 7.17 -15.86 -9.54
C TYR A 160 8.67 -15.62 -9.49
N THR A 161 9.14 -14.45 -9.96
CA THR A 161 10.28 -13.87 -9.27
C THR A 161 9.78 -13.89 -7.85
N PRO A 162 10.35 -14.72 -6.96
CA PRO A 162 10.09 -14.52 -5.57
C PRO A 162 10.31 -13.02 -5.43
N ARG A 163 9.28 -12.26 -5.03
CA ARG A 163 9.58 -11.00 -4.37
C ARG A 163 10.53 -11.49 -3.31
N MET A 164 11.83 -11.27 -3.49
CA MET A 164 12.80 -11.71 -2.52
C MET A 164 12.19 -11.22 -1.22
N PRO A 165 11.85 -12.12 -0.28
CA PRO A 165 11.21 -11.72 0.96
C PRO A 165 12.04 -10.54 1.43
N ASP A 166 11.42 -9.35 1.48
CA ASP A 166 12.14 -8.09 1.44
C ASP A 166 13.31 -8.22 2.41
N GLY A 167 14.53 -8.38 1.87
CA GLY A 167 15.64 -8.90 2.66
C GLY A 167 15.93 -7.93 3.81
N VAL A 168 16.80 -8.34 4.73
CA VAL A 168 17.30 -7.46 5.81
C VAL A 168 17.67 -6.06 5.26
N GLU A 169 18.24 -6.04 4.05
CA GLU A 169 18.64 -4.86 3.27
C GLU A 169 17.52 -3.81 3.01
N GLY A 170 16.24 -4.20 3.09
CA GLY A 170 15.11 -3.30 2.88
C GLY A 170 14.68 -2.50 4.12
N ARG A 171 15.21 -2.84 5.31
CA ARG A 171 14.81 -2.26 6.59
C ARG A 171 15.87 -1.32 7.12
N LEU A 172 15.45 -0.13 7.50
CA LEU A 172 16.36 0.87 8.05
C LEU A 172 16.48 0.67 9.56
N SER A 173 17.73 0.62 10.06
CA SER A 173 18.02 0.76 11.48
C SER A 173 17.76 2.20 11.93
N LEU A 174 17.54 2.41 13.24
CA LEU A 174 17.36 3.74 13.81
C LEU A 174 18.53 4.69 13.46
N ARG A 175 19.78 4.22 13.63
CA ARG A 175 20.98 4.98 13.25
C ARG A 175 20.92 5.43 11.80
N LYS A 176 20.54 4.53 10.87
CA LYS A 176 20.44 4.88 9.45
C LYS A 176 19.34 5.90 9.17
N VAL A 177 18.20 5.81 9.88
CA VAL A 177 17.13 6.81 9.78
C VAL A 177 17.60 8.17 10.26
N LEU A 178 18.32 8.23 11.38
CA LEU A 178 18.89 9.49 11.89
C LEU A 178 19.91 10.09 10.92
N GLU A 179 20.81 9.29 10.33
CA GLU A 179 21.73 9.77 9.28
C GLU A 179 20.96 10.43 8.11
N ILE A 180 19.86 9.83 7.66
CA ILE A 180 19.03 10.36 6.57
C ILE A 180 18.32 11.66 7.00
N ILE A 181 17.80 11.71 8.23
CA ILE A 181 17.18 12.91 8.81
C ILE A 181 18.23 14.04 8.86
N LEU A 182 19.39 13.79 9.46
CA LEU A 182 20.44 14.78 9.65
C LEU A 182 21.01 15.30 8.33
N ALA A 183 21.17 14.42 7.34
CA ALA A 183 21.57 14.78 5.97
C ALA A 183 20.50 15.59 5.20
N SER A 184 19.27 15.67 5.71
CA SER A 184 18.22 16.50 5.10
C SER A 184 18.41 17.97 5.45
N ARG A 185 18.50 18.83 4.42
CA ARG A 185 18.85 20.26 4.52
C ARG A 185 17.79 21.18 5.11
N THR A 186 16.56 20.72 5.28
CA THR A 186 15.43 21.58 5.69
C THR A 186 14.67 20.92 6.81
N GLU A 187 14.24 21.70 7.80
CA GLU A 187 13.46 21.23 8.94
C GLU A 187 12.20 20.47 8.52
N ARG A 188 11.44 20.98 7.54
CA ARG A 188 10.28 20.27 6.96
C ARG A 188 10.57 18.81 6.61
N TRP A 189 11.72 18.55 6.01
CA TRP A 189 12.08 17.19 5.59
C TRP A 189 12.60 16.34 6.76
N ARG A 190 13.27 16.96 7.74
CA ARG A 190 13.65 16.30 9.00
C ARG A 190 12.40 15.84 9.75
N ALA A 191 11.44 16.75 9.91
CA ALA A 191 10.14 16.52 10.52
C ALA A 191 9.32 15.46 9.78
N LEU A 192 9.22 15.53 8.45
CA LEU A 192 8.49 14.54 7.65
C LEU A 192 9.04 13.13 7.82
N LEU A 193 10.36 12.98 7.79
CA LEU A 193 11.03 11.68 7.95
C LEU A 193 10.88 11.15 9.38
N ALA A 194 11.05 12.02 10.38
CA ALA A 194 10.84 11.67 11.78
C ALA A 194 9.40 11.23 12.04
N LEU A 195 8.42 11.95 11.50
CA LEU A 195 7.01 11.59 11.65
C LEU A 195 6.67 10.28 10.91
N ALA A 196 7.22 10.09 9.71
CA ALA A 196 7.08 8.83 8.98
C ALA A 196 7.65 7.64 9.75
N TRP A 197 8.77 7.85 10.46
CA TRP A 197 9.37 6.86 11.35
C TRP A 197 8.53 6.61 12.60
N ASP A 198 8.06 7.66 13.28
CA ASP A 198 7.33 7.56 14.55
C ASP A 198 5.94 6.93 14.39
N LEU A 199 5.24 7.28 13.31
CA LEU A 199 3.87 6.82 13.08
C LEU A 199 3.79 5.63 12.12
N GLY A 200 4.83 5.39 11.33
CA GLY A 200 4.84 4.35 10.29
C GLY A 200 3.73 4.56 9.25
N LEU A 201 3.46 5.78 8.81
CA LEU A 201 2.37 6.06 7.86
C LEU A 201 2.63 5.55 6.44
N ARG A 202 1.57 5.29 5.68
CA ARG A 202 1.69 5.10 4.22
C ARG A 202 2.07 6.42 3.54
N PRO A 203 2.68 6.38 2.35
CA PRO A 203 3.05 7.60 1.63
C PRO A 203 1.85 8.54 1.37
N GLY A 204 0.69 7.97 1.01
CA GLY A 204 -0.54 8.73 0.80
C GLY A 204 -1.11 9.33 2.08
N GLU A 205 -1.07 8.57 3.18
CA GLU A 205 -1.50 9.04 4.51
C GLU A 205 -0.62 10.21 4.98
N LEU A 206 0.70 10.11 4.80
CA LEU A 206 1.66 11.13 5.23
C LEU A 206 1.50 12.46 4.50
N VAL A 207 1.33 12.45 3.17
CA VAL A 207 1.17 13.70 2.40
C VAL A 207 -0.22 14.31 2.53
N ALA A 208 -1.20 13.53 3.00
CA ALA A 208 -2.57 13.97 3.20
C ALA A 208 -2.81 14.66 4.54
N LEU A 209 -1.83 14.66 5.45
CA LEU A 209 -1.92 15.34 6.73
C LEU A 209 -2.02 16.86 6.55
N ASP A 210 -2.87 17.46 7.36
CA ASP A 210 -3.01 18.89 7.54
C ASP A 210 -2.50 19.33 8.92
N TYR A 211 -2.25 20.63 9.07
CA TYR A 211 -1.78 21.21 10.34
C TYR A 211 -2.81 20.94 11.44
N GLU A 212 -4.08 21.06 11.11
CA GLU A 212 -5.24 20.89 11.98
C GLU A 212 -5.47 19.42 12.41
N ASP A 213 -4.80 18.46 11.78
CA ASP A 213 -4.85 17.05 12.19
C ASP A 213 -4.01 16.77 13.45
N VAL A 214 -3.16 17.72 13.87
CA VAL A 214 -2.26 17.57 15.01
C VAL A 214 -2.87 18.24 16.23
N HIS A 215 -2.91 17.51 17.35
CA HIS A 215 -3.46 17.97 18.61
C HIS A 215 -2.47 17.68 19.74
N MET A 216 -2.44 18.55 20.74
CA MET A 216 -1.67 18.35 21.96
C MET A 216 -2.62 18.44 23.14
N GLU A 217 -2.75 17.35 23.91
CA GLU A 217 -3.56 17.27 25.12
C GLU A 217 -2.72 16.59 26.20
N ASP A 218 -2.64 17.17 27.40
CA ASP A 218 -1.87 16.61 28.53
C ASP A 218 -0.42 16.22 28.22
N ASN A 219 0.27 17.04 27.40
CA ASN A 219 1.63 16.78 26.86
C ASN A 219 1.74 15.56 25.93
N ILE A 220 0.61 15.02 25.47
CA ILE A 220 0.54 13.95 24.50
C ILE A 220 0.20 14.55 23.14
N TRP A 221 1.15 14.40 22.21
CA TRP A 221 0.94 14.76 20.82
C TRP A 221 0.18 13.66 20.10
N THR A 222 -0.97 13.99 19.54
CA THR A 222 -1.81 13.09 18.76
C THR A 222 -2.03 13.61 17.35
N ILE A 223 -2.16 12.70 16.39
CA ILE A 223 -2.27 13.02 14.97
C ILE A 223 -3.41 12.20 14.37
N ARG A 224 -4.39 12.90 13.79
CA ARG A 224 -5.53 12.30 13.10
C ARG A 224 -5.12 11.92 11.69
N VAL A 225 -5.20 10.64 11.38
CA VAL A 225 -4.78 10.07 10.11
C VAL A 225 -5.99 9.51 9.38
N ARG A 226 -6.31 10.07 8.22
CA ARG A 226 -7.30 9.48 7.32
C ARG A 226 -6.68 8.32 6.53
N ARG A 227 -7.15 7.11 6.78
CA ARG A 227 -6.65 5.89 6.12
C ARG A 227 -6.99 5.87 4.63
N GLU A 228 -5.97 5.76 3.79
CA GLU A 228 -6.10 5.81 2.32
C GLU A 228 -7.07 4.74 1.77
N LYS A 229 -7.05 3.53 2.33
CA LYS A 229 -7.83 2.39 1.81
C LYS A 229 -9.28 2.32 2.30
N THR A 230 -9.55 2.83 3.51
CA THR A 230 -10.85 2.66 4.18
C THR A 230 -11.59 3.97 4.34
N GLY A 231 -10.90 5.11 4.27
CA GLY A 231 -11.45 6.43 4.58
C GLY A 231 -11.67 6.69 6.07
N VAL A 232 -11.43 5.69 6.92
CA VAL A 232 -11.57 5.80 8.39
C VAL A 232 -10.49 6.74 8.93
N VAL A 233 -10.89 7.62 9.85
CA VAL A 233 -9.95 8.48 10.57
C VAL A 233 -9.53 7.76 11.85
N GLU A 234 -8.23 7.63 12.06
CA GLU A 234 -7.65 7.03 13.26
C GLU A 234 -6.69 8.03 13.90
N THR A 235 -6.68 8.07 15.23
CA THR A 235 -5.76 8.92 15.99
C THR A 235 -4.51 8.13 16.36
N HIS A 236 -3.35 8.76 16.19
CA HIS A 236 -2.05 8.20 16.51
C HIS A 236 -1.31 9.09 17.50
N GLU A 237 -0.83 8.51 18.59
CA GLU A 237 0.09 9.19 19.50
C GLU A 237 1.52 9.20 18.95
N LEU A 238 2.20 10.33 19.09
CA LEU A 238 3.64 10.46 18.89
C LEU A 238 4.34 9.79 20.08
N MET A 239 5.15 8.77 19.81
CA MET A 239 5.61 7.87 20.87
C MET A 239 7.11 7.74 20.99
N THR A 240 7.89 8.24 20.03
CA THR A 240 9.35 8.11 20.02
C THR A 240 10.00 9.47 20.18
N TRP A 241 11.14 9.49 20.85
CA TRP A 241 11.98 10.69 20.95
C TRP A 241 12.38 11.28 19.59
N VAL A 242 12.41 10.48 18.51
CA VAL A 242 12.72 10.95 17.15
C VAL A 242 11.64 11.93 16.66
N GLY A 243 10.37 11.61 16.93
CA GLY A 243 9.25 12.50 16.66
C GLY A 243 9.37 13.80 17.44
N TYR A 244 9.60 13.71 18.74
CA TYR A 244 9.75 14.89 19.60
C TYR A 244 10.94 15.77 19.19
N LEU A 245 12.06 15.18 18.79
CA LEU A 245 13.27 15.93 18.45
C LEU A 245 13.15 16.71 17.13
N PHE A 246 12.48 16.16 16.12
CA PHE A 246 12.49 16.74 14.78
C PHE A 246 11.13 17.19 14.26
N PHE A 247 10.04 16.56 14.69
CA PHE A 247 8.70 16.91 14.23
C PHE A 247 8.06 18.02 15.08
N VAL A 248 8.11 17.91 16.41
CA VAL A 248 7.48 18.90 17.31
C VAL A 248 8.01 20.33 17.07
N PRO A 249 9.34 20.58 17.01
CA PRO A 249 9.85 21.92 16.75
C PRO A 249 9.39 22.47 15.39
N TYR A 250 9.33 21.63 14.36
CA TYR A 250 8.83 22.04 13.05
C TYR A 250 7.35 22.41 13.08
N TYR A 251 6.54 21.65 13.81
CA TYR A 251 5.10 21.91 13.94
C TYR A 251 4.83 23.23 14.66
N GLU A 252 5.53 23.49 15.77
CA GLU A 252 5.39 24.74 16.53
C GLU A 252 5.77 25.97 15.70
N HIS A 253 6.76 25.83 14.82
CA HIS A 253 7.22 26.88 13.92
C HIS A 253 6.67 26.73 12.49
N HIS A 254 5.55 26.03 12.30
CA HIS A 254 4.99 25.78 10.98
C HIS A 254 4.65 27.12 10.29
N PRO A 255 5.07 27.33 9.02
CA PRO A 255 5.06 28.65 8.39
C PRO A 255 3.66 29.26 8.19
N THR A 256 2.63 28.44 8.06
CA THR A 256 1.26 28.90 7.81
C THR A 256 0.31 28.64 8.97
N GLN A 257 0.66 27.72 9.88
CA GLN A 257 -0.24 27.19 10.92
C GLN A 257 -1.65 26.77 10.41
N GLU A 258 -1.78 26.42 9.13
CA GLU A 258 -3.02 25.94 8.51
C GLU A 258 -2.70 25.15 7.22
N GLY A 259 -3.63 24.28 6.80
CA GLY A 259 -3.54 23.55 5.54
C GLY A 259 -2.50 22.42 5.54
N PRO A 260 -1.87 22.08 4.40
CA PRO A 260 -0.97 20.92 4.31
C PRO A 260 0.18 20.97 5.32
N LEU A 261 0.32 19.93 6.16
CA LEU A 261 1.35 19.84 7.20
C LEU A 261 2.79 19.86 6.63
N PHE A 262 2.95 19.35 5.41
CA PHE A 262 4.21 19.38 4.67
C PHE A 262 3.97 20.02 3.29
N PRO A 263 3.86 21.36 3.22
CA PRO A 263 3.54 22.04 1.98
C PRO A 263 4.71 21.96 1.02
N THR A 264 4.44 22.08 -0.28
CA THR A 264 5.46 22.28 -1.32
C THR A 264 6.00 23.71 -1.27
N ARG A 265 6.98 24.05 -2.13
CA ARG A 265 7.51 25.43 -2.18
C ARG A 265 6.43 26.47 -2.53
N THR A 266 5.36 26.07 -3.21
CA THR A 266 4.24 26.96 -3.57
C THR A 266 3.10 26.92 -2.54
N GLY A 267 3.31 26.34 -1.36
CA GLY A 267 2.27 26.21 -0.32
C GLY A 267 1.28 25.05 -0.51
N GLY A 268 1.17 24.51 -1.73
CA GLY A 268 0.23 23.41 -2.02
C GLY A 268 0.66 22.05 -1.46
N ARG A 269 -0.26 21.08 -1.39
CA ARG A 269 0.00 19.73 -0.90
C ARG A 269 1.01 18.97 -1.77
N MET A 270 1.94 18.26 -1.14
CA MET A 270 2.87 17.36 -1.84
C MET A 270 2.13 16.14 -2.42
N SER A 271 2.45 15.75 -3.65
CA SER A 271 1.95 14.48 -4.20
C SER A 271 2.79 13.30 -3.72
N VAL A 272 2.21 12.09 -3.69
CA VAL A 272 2.96 10.85 -3.39
C VAL A 272 4.13 10.65 -4.36
N HIS A 273 3.97 11.05 -5.62
CA HIS A 273 5.05 10.99 -6.60
C HIS A 273 6.19 11.96 -6.27
N ALA A 274 5.87 13.19 -5.91
CA ALA A 274 6.86 14.19 -5.49
C ALA A 274 7.60 13.73 -4.21
N LEU A 275 6.88 13.12 -3.27
CA LEU A 275 7.49 12.49 -2.08
C LEU A 275 8.50 11.42 -2.50
N ALA A 276 8.09 10.46 -3.34
CA ALA A 276 8.96 9.37 -3.78
C ALA A 276 10.24 9.86 -4.48
N GLN A 277 10.13 10.85 -5.38
CA GLN A 277 11.29 11.46 -6.05
C GLN A 277 12.22 12.14 -5.04
N ASN A 278 11.67 12.87 -4.07
CA ASN A 278 12.48 13.56 -3.07
C ASN A 278 13.16 12.62 -2.07
N LEU A 279 12.52 11.50 -1.73
CA LEU A 279 13.14 10.45 -0.92
C LEU A 279 14.29 9.79 -1.68
N TYR A 280 14.11 9.52 -2.98
CA TYR A 280 15.17 8.97 -3.83
C TYR A 280 16.42 9.87 -3.85
N LEU A 281 16.26 11.18 -4.03
CA LEU A 281 17.37 12.14 -4.01
C LEU A 281 18.10 12.19 -2.66
N ARG A 282 17.36 12.02 -1.55
CA ARG A 282 17.95 11.96 -0.19
C ARG A 282 18.67 10.64 0.05
N ALA A 283 18.09 9.55 -0.42
CA ALA A 283 18.69 8.23 -0.38
C ALA A 283 20.07 8.25 -1.07
N GLN A 284 20.14 8.81 -2.28
CA GLN A 284 21.41 8.99 -3.00
C GLN A 284 22.45 9.78 -2.19
N ARG A 285 22.06 10.90 -1.54
CA ARG A 285 22.99 11.69 -0.72
C ARG A 285 23.47 10.95 0.53
N ALA A 286 22.61 10.14 1.13
CA ALA A 286 22.93 9.34 2.31
C ALA A 286 23.63 8.00 1.96
N GLY A 287 24.00 7.79 0.69
CA GLY A 287 24.66 6.58 0.22
C GLY A 287 23.83 5.31 0.45
N THR A 288 22.50 5.43 0.44
CA THR A 288 21.60 4.32 0.76
C THR A 288 20.41 4.30 -0.19
N ARG A 289 19.65 3.20 -0.19
CA ARG A 289 18.41 3.09 -0.96
C ARG A 289 17.27 2.91 0.02
N PHE A 290 16.31 3.84 0.01
CA PHE A 290 15.12 3.69 0.82
C PHE A 290 13.89 4.30 0.16
N SER A 291 12.73 3.86 0.64
CA SER A 291 11.43 4.40 0.30
C SER A 291 10.66 4.74 1.58
N ALA A 292 9.53 5.42 1.45
CA ALA A 292 8.62 5.62 2.58
C ALA A 292 8.14 4.29 3.18
N TYR A 293 8.01 3.23 2.37
CA TYR A 293 7.70 1.90 2.89
C TYR A 293 8.87 1.27 3.66
N SER A 294 10.12 1.59 3.30
CA SER A 294 11.31 1.15 4.04
C SER A 294 11.34 1.75 5.44
N LEU A 295 11.00 3.05 5.58
CA LEU A 295 10.85 3.70 6.88
C LEU A 295 9.79 2.99 7.72
N ARG A 296 8.58 2.83 7.16
CA ARG A 296 7.48 2.16 7.84
C ARG A 296 7.81 0.73 8.31
N LYS A 297 8.51 -0.05 7.49
CA LYS A 297 8.98 -1.40 7.88
C LYS A 297 10.04 -1.34 8.96
N GLY A 298 10.99 -0.42 8.83
CA GLY A 298 12.03 -0.18 9.84
C GLY A 298 11.42 0.21 11.18
N SER A 299 10.44 1.11 11.20
CA SER A 299 9.70 1.49 12.41
C SER A 299 9.04 0.30 13.07
N ALA A 300 8.31 -0.51 12.31
CA ALA A 300 7.63 -1.69 12.83
C ALA A 300 8.61 -2.69 13.45
N THR A 301 9.73 -2.94 12.76
CA THR A 301 10.80 -3.81 13.24
C THR A 301 11.45 -3.24 14.50
N TRP A 302 11.67 -1.94 14.55
CA TRP A 302 12.30 -1.27 15.68
C TRP A 302 11.38 -1.24 16.91
N TRP A 303 10.09 -0.94 16.76
CA TRP A 303 9.15 -0.96 17.88
C TRP A 303 9.03 -2.36 18.49
N GLU A 304 9.01 -3.39 17.65
CA GLU A 304 8.90 -4.77 18.09
C GLU A 304 10.17 -5.22 18.82
N ARG A 305 11.34 -5.04 18.21
CA ARG A 305 12.64 -5.42 18.81
C ARG A 305 12.98 -4.68 20.10
N ARG A 306 12.51 -3.44 20.23
CA ARG A 306 12.67 -2.65 21.45
C ARG A 306 11.58 -2.92 22.49
N GLY A 307 10.57 -3.74 22.17
CA GLY A 307 9.44 -3.99 23.06
C GLY A 307 8.56 -2.77 23.32
N LEU A 308 8.63 -1.73 22.46
CA LEU A 308 7.86 -0.50 22.59
C LEU A 308 6.36 -0.73 22.40
N LEU A 309 6.00 -1.67 21.52
CA LEU A 309 4.62 -2.04 21.27
C LEU A 309 4.52 -3.55 21.06
N PRO A 310 3.46 -4.20 21.59
CA PRO A 310 3.19 -5.59 21.23
C PRO A 310 2.78 -5.68 19.75
N VAL A 311 3.02 -6.85 19.15
CA VAL A 311 2.75 -7.12 17.72
C VAL A 311 1.32 -6.77 17.30
N SER A 312 0.33 -7.03 18.16
CA SER A 312 -1.08 -6.68 17.93
C SER A 312 -1.28 -5.16 17.80
N SER A 313 -0.65 -4.37 18.67
CA SER A 313 -0.67 -2.90 18.61
C SER A 313 0.06 -2.37 17.41
N ILE A 314 1.20 -2.95 17.02
CA ILE A 314 1.91 -2.57 15.79
C ILE A 314 1.01 -2.83 14.57
N ARG A 315 0.36 -3.99 14.49
CA ARG A 315 -0.57 -4.34 13.41
C ARG A 315 -1.69 -3.33 13.29
N ARG A 316 -2.33 -2.97 14.42
CA ARG A 316 -3.39 -1.96 14.49
C ARG A 316 -2.88 -0.57 14.10
N ARG A 317 -1.74 -0.14 14.65
CA ARG A 317 -1.10 1.15 14.36
C ARG A 317 -0.78 1.30 12.88
N LEU A 318 -0.36 0.23 12.22
CA LEU A 318 -0.11 0.21 10.79
C LEU A 318 -1.42 0.06 9.96
N GLY A 319 -2.59 -0.09 10.57
CA GLY A 319 -3.86 -0.25 9.86
C GLY A 319 -3.91 -1.53 9.03
N HIS A 320 -3.35 -2.62 9.57
CA HIS A 320 -3.52 -3.97 9.02
C HIS A 320 -4.68 -4.67 9.72
N ARG A 321 -5.45 -5.43 8.95
CA ARG A 321 -6.52 -6.26 9.52
C ARG A 321 -5.92 -7.41 10.33
N PRO A 322 -6.62 -7.90 11.37
CA PRO A 322 -6.14 -9.03 12.18
C PRO A 322 -5.83 -10.28 11.34
N ASP A 323 -6.57 -10.51 10.25
CA ASP A 323 -6.42 -11.67 9.35
C ASP A 323 -5.40 -11.45 8.21
N SER A 324 -4.78 -10.27 8.12
CA SER A 324 -3.94 -9.91 6.98
C SER A 324 -2.51 -10.44 7.11
N ARG A 325 -2.21 -11.51 6.34
CA ARG A 325 -0.84 -12.05 6.16
C ARG A 325 0.21 -11.05 5.65
N VAL A 326 -0.22 -9.87 5.21
CA VAL A 326 0.68 -8.82 4.70
C VAL A 326 1.59 -8.32 5.82
N PHE A 327 1.08 -8.27 7.06
CA PHE A 327 1.86 -7.80 8.20
C PHE A 327 3.03 -8.75 8.48
N GLU A 328 2.76 -10.05 8.59
CA GLU A 328 3.75 -11.11 8.79
C GLU A 328 4.72 -11.20 7.61
N ASN A 329 4.22 -11.13 6.38
CA ASN A 329 5.08 -11.31 5.21
C ASN A 329 6.02 -10.12 4.92
N HIS A 330 5.70 -8.91 5.39
CA HIS A 330 6.40 -7.69 4.95
C HIS A 330 6.87 -6.75 6.07
N TYR A 331 6.30 -6.85 7.28
CA TYR A 331 6.58 -5.91 8.37
C TYR A 331 7.18 -6.61 9.59
N LEU A 332 6.71 -7.82 9.90
CA LEU A 332 7.24 -8.64 10.98
C LEU A 332 8.04 -9.80 10.39
N CYS A 333 9.33 -9.58 10.11
CA CYS A 333 10.24 -10.72 9.99
C CYS A 333 10.92 -10.82 11.33
N LEU A 334 10.53 -11.84 12.09
CA LEU A 334 11.37 -12.41 13.12
C LEU A 334 12.56 -13.01 12.39
N TYR A 335 13.76 -12.64 12.81
CA TYR A 335 14.98 -13.17 12.24
C TYR A 335 15.34 -14.49 12.93
N GLU A 336 16.26 -15.24 12.34
CA GLU A 336 16.69 -16.53 12.89
C GLU A 336 17.33 -16.37 14.28
N GLU A 337 17.97 -15.22 14.53
CA GLU A 337 18.47 -14.86 15.86
C GLU A 337 17.33 -14.71 16.87
N ASP A 338 16.24 -14.02 16.49
CA ASP A 338 15.08 -13.82 17.36
C ASP A 338 14.43 -15.17 17.72
N TYR A 339 14.34 -16.09 16.75
CA TYR A 339 13.86 -17.46 16.98
C TYR A 339 14.81 -18.26 17.87
N SER A 340 16.12 -18.18 17.64
CA SER A 340 17.12 -18.89 18.43
C SER A 340 17.10 -18.44 19.90
N ASP A 341 16.94 -17.13 20.12
CA ASP A 341 16.77 -16.54 21.44
C ASP A 341 15.48 -17.01 22.11
N ASP A 342 14.35 -17.00 21.40
CA ASP A 342 13.07 -17.48 21.93
C ASP A 342 13.11 -18.98 22.28
N VAL A 343 13.73 -19.80 21.44
CA VAL A 343 13.94 -21.22 21.71
C VAL A 343 14.90 -21.41 22.89
N GLY A 344 15.95 -20.60 22.98
CA GLY A 344 16.87 -20.58 24.12
C GLY A 344 16.13 -20.31 25.42
N ARG A 345 15.32 -19.25 25.47
CA ARG A 345 14.46 -18.92 26.62
C ARG A 345 13.50 -20.05 26.97
N ALA A 346 12.84 -20.64 25.97
CA ALA A 346 11.90 -21.75 26.18
C ALA A 346 12.59 -23.03 26.73
N ARG A 347 13.88 -23.20 26.44
CA ARG A 347 14.72 -24.28 26.98
C ARG A 347 15.34 -23.95 28.35
N GLY A 348 15.05 -22.77 28.91
CA GLY A 348 15.66 -22.29 30.14
C GLY A 348 17.14 -21.88 29.98
N GLN A 349 17.61 -21.69 28.75
CA GLN A 349 18.94 -21.15 28.51
C GLN A 349 18.94 -19.65 28.87
N TYR A 350 20.03 -19.21 29.49
CA TYR A 350 20.27 -17.78 29.65
C TYR A 350 20.50 -17.17 28.26
N VAL A 351 19.52 -16.41 27.83
CA VAL A 351 19.64 -15.49 26.71
C VAL A 351 19.78 -14.11 27.34
N PRO A 352 20.85 -13.34 27.04
CA PRO A 352 20.96 -11.97 27.50
C PRO A 352 19.63 -11.27 27.28
N THR A 353 18.98 -10.85 28.36
CA THR A 353 17.72 -10.13 28.24
C THR A 353 18.05 -8.82 27.56
N VAL A 354 17.37 -8.52 26.45
CA VAL A 354 17.40 -7.17 25.91
C VAL A 354 16.81 -6.30 27.01
N GLU A 355 17.63 -5.43 27.59
CA GLU A 355 17.15 -4.51 28.60
C GLU A 355 15.91 -3.78 28.05
N PRO A 356 14.83 -3.65 28.85
CA PRO A 356 13.63 -2.99 28.39
C PRO A 356 14.00 -1.61 27.82
N TYR A 357 13.52 -1.31 26.62
CA TYR A 357 13.78 -0.02 26.02
C TYR A 357 12.94 1.06 26.72
N VAL A 358 13.52 1.68 27.75
CA VAL A 358 12.83 2.71 28.55
C VAL A 358 13.20 4.09 28.03
N GLN A 359 12.28 4.69 27.29
CA GLN A 359 12.40 6.10 26.92
C GLN A 359 12.26 6.98 28.16
N ARG A 360 13.05 8.05 28.22
CA ARG A 360 13.10 8.93 29.40
C ARG A 360 12.30 10.19 29.18
N TYR A 361 11.42 10.51 30.11
CA TYR A 361 10.64 11.75 30.08
C TYR A 361 11.40 12.87 30.78
N CYS A 362 11.46 14.03 30.15
CA CYS A 362 11.97 15.22 30.81
C CYS A 362 10.89 15.82 31.70
N ILE A 363 11.12 15.87 33.01
CA ILE A 363 10.19 16.47 33.96
C ILE A 363 9.98 17.99 33.75
N ASN A 364 10.93 18.65 33.08
CA ASN A 364 10.89 20.10 32.88
C ASN A 364 10.06 20.50 31.65
N CYS A 365 10.19 19.77 30.53
CA CYS A 365 9.51 20.14 29.28
C CYS A 365 8.61 19.04 28.69
N GLY A 366 8.46 17.88 29.35
CA GLY A 366 7.64 16.78 28.88
C GLY A 366 8.23 15.97 27.71
N THR A 367 9.34 16.42 27.12
CA THR A 367 9.97 15.76 25.97
C THR A 367 10.40 14.32 26.28
N ILE A 368 10.14 13.43 25.31
CA ILE A 368 10.66 12.05 25.30
C ILE A 368 12.11 12.06 24.79
N ASN A 369 13.02 11.40 25.51
CA ASN A 369 14.44 11.31 25.21
C ASN A 369 14.88 9.84 25.04
N PRO A 370 15.94 9.58 24.23
CA PRO A 370 16.47 8.23 24.07
C PRO A 370 16.98 7.67 25.41
N PRO A 371 16.98 6.34 25.61
CA PRO A 371 17.68 5.69 26.71
C PRO A 371 19.16 6.04 26.71
N ALA A 372 19.80 6.22 27.87
CA ALA A 372 21.17 6.75 27.98
C ALA A 372 22.23 5.92 27.23
N ASP A 373 21.97 4.63 27.04
CA ASP A 373 22.81 3.64 26.35
C ASP A 373 22.50 3.53 24.85
N GLU A 374 21.58 4.33 24.29
CA GLU A 374 21.25 4.25 22.87
C GLU A 374 22.49 4.54 22.00
N PRO A 375 22.90 3.62 21.11
CA PRO A 375 24.11 3.74 20.27
C PRO A 375 24.10 4.86 19.21
N VAL A 376 23.16 5.80 19.30
CA VAL A 376 23.04 6.95 18.42
C VAL A 376 23.37 8.27 19.13
N TYR A 377 23.68 8.23 20.43
CA TYR A 377 24.09 9.43 21.17
C TYR A 377 25.37 10.04 20.62
N ASP A 378 26.31 9.22 20.15
CA ASP A 378 27.51 9.67 19.43
C ASP A 378 27.12 10.62 18.29
N LEU A 379 26.20 10.17 17.43
CA LEU A 379 25.70 10.92 16.30
C LEU A 379 24.95 12.20 16.73
N LEU A 380 24.15 12.14 17.81
CA LEU A 380 23.42 13.32 18.29
C LEU A 380 24.35 14.38 18.89
N ILE A 381 25.38 13.96 19.63
CA ILE A 381 26.38 14.83 20.24
C ILE A 381 27.25 15.47 19.15
N GLU A 382 27.71 14.70 18.16
CA GLU A 382 28.47 15.19 17.00
C GLU A 382 27.72 16.29 16.23
N GLN A 383 26.39 16.24 16.21
CA GLN A 383 25.54 17.23 15.54
C GLN A 383 25.11 18.37 16.47
N GLY A 384 25.56 18.39 17.73
CA GLY A 384 25.17 19.41 18.72
C GLY A 384 23.69 19.35 19.13
N LEU A 385 23.02 18.22 18.92
CA LEU A 385 21.61 18.00 19.31
C LEU A 385 21.47 17.42 20.73
N ALA A 386 22.57 16.93 21.31
CA ALA A 386 22.63 16.48 22.69
C ALA A 386 23.95 16.95 23.30
N THR A 387 23.91 17.39 24.56
CA THR A 387 25.11 17.76 25.32
C THR A 387 25.71 16.57 26.04
N ALA A 388 24.87 15.69 26.59
CA ALA A 388 25.25 14.47 27.27
C ALA A 388 24.11 13.44 27.25
N PRO A 389 24.40 12.14 27.42
CA PRO A 389 23.37 11.11 27.52
C PRO A 389 22.41 11.32 28.68
N HIS A 390 22.75 12.09 29.71
CA HIS A 390 21.88 12.32 30.88
C HIS A 390 21.18 13.68 30.86
N SER A 391 21.14 14.36 29.71
CA SER A 391 20.51 15.68 29.56
C SER A 391 19.39 15.62 28.54
N CYS A 392 18.33 16.40 28.76
CA CYS A 392 17.25 16.54 27.80
C CYS A 392 17.77 17.19 26.52
N MET A 393 17.48 16.58 25.37
CA MET A 393 17.93 17.08 24.06
C MET A 393 17.28 18.42 23.67
N VAL A 394 16.19 18.81 24.33
CA VAL A 394 15.46 20.05 24.03
C VAL A 394 15.82 21.17 25.00
N CYS A 395 15.76 20.94 26.32
CA CYS A 395 15.97 21.99 27.32
C CYS A 395 17.27 21.86 28.14
N GLY A 396 18.07 20.82 27.91
CA GLY A 396 19.33 20.58 28.65
C GLY A 396 19.16 20.12 30.10
N HIS A 397 17.92 20.02 30.62
CA HIS A 397 17.66 19.57 31.99
C HIS A 397 18.18 18.15 32.23
N ILE A 398 18.74 17.88 33.41
CA ILE A 398 19.24 16.55 33.76
C ILE A 398 18.08 15.56 33.84
N LEU A 399 18.16 14.47 33.08
CA LEU A 399 17.18 13.40 33.09
C LEU A 399 17.47 12.49 34.27
N MET A 400 16.49 12.32 35.16
CA MET A 400 16.60 11.33 36.22
C MET A 400 16.63 9.92 35.61
N ALA A 401 17.41 9.02 36.24
CA ALA A 401 17.34 7.60 35.91
C ALA A 401 15.92 7.11 36.25
N SER A 402 15.24 6.56 35.24
CA SER A 402 13.92 5.94 35.37
C SER A 402 13.98 4.65 36.16
#